data_AF-A0A4Y2J647-F1
#
_entry.id   AF-A0A4Y2J647-F1
#
_cell.length_a   1.000
_cell.length_b   1.000
_cell.length_c   1.000
_cell.angle_alpha   90.00
_cell.angle_beta   90.00
_cell.angle_gamma   90.00
#
_symmetry.space_group_name_H-M   'P 1'
#
loop_
_entity.id
_entity.type
_entity.pdbx_description
1 polymer ?
#
loop_
_entity_poly.entity_id
_entity_poly.type
_entity_poly.pdbx_seq_one_letter_code
_entity_poly.pdbx_strand_id
1 'polypeptide(L)'
;MKPLWLAFENTDTYGKDVFLIFKNGDDLRQDMLTLQMIRIMDRLWKDEGLDLRMIPYRCMATGHRVGLIEVVPDADTIANIQKEKGFTATSAFKKGSILSWLKDHNPDDISLSRAAEEFTLSCAGYCVATYVLGIADRHSDNIMVKTNGQLFHVDFGHILGKFKEKFGFKRERVPFVLTHDFIYIITKGQTQRSQEFSRFQQYCEQAFMILRRRGPLVISLFAMMLSTGIPELSSEKDLDYLRETLVLDMSEQGALKHFRAKFVEAIRNSWKTSLNWMAHNLAKDNKMSD
;
A
#
# COMPACT_ATOMS: atom_id res chain seq x y z
N MET A 1 -5.16 21.84 -4.96
CA MET A 1 -4.23 22.64 -4.14
C MET A 1 -2.83 22.07 -4.30
N LYS A 2 -1.77 22.88 -4.22
CA LYS A 2 -0.39 22.40 -4.32
C LYS A 2 0.19 22.24 -2.90
N PRO A 3 0.58 21.02 -2.47
CA PRO A 3 1.24 20.84 -1.18
C PRO A 3 2.60 21.54 -1.14
N LEU A 4 3.04 21.97 0.05
CA LEU A 4 4.37 22.56 0.25
C LEU A 4 5.33 21.49 0.77
N TRP A 5 6.49 21.37 0.14
CA TRP A 5 7.61 20.58 0.64
C TRP A 5 8.49 21.46 1.52
N LEU A 6 8.61 21.12 2.80
CA LEU A 6 9.37 21.87 3.79
C LEU A 6 10.59 21.06 4.22
N ALA A 7 11.76 21.70 4.24
CA ALA A 7 13.01 21.13 4.71
C ALA A 7 13.52 22.00 5.88
N PHE A 8 13.86 21.35 6.99
CA PHE A 8 14.35 21.99 8.21
C PHE A 8 15.70 21.39 8.59
N GLU A 9 16.66 22.25 8.89
CA GLU A 9 17.94 21.84 9.47
C GLU A 9 17.72 21.30 10.88
N ASN A 10 18.42 20.22 11.22
CA ASN A 10 18.36 19.67 12.57
C ASN A 10 19.36 20.37 13.50
N THR A 11 18.87 20.94 14.61
CA THR A 11 19.73 21.58 15.61
C THR A 11 20.65 20.59 16.34
N ASP A 12 20.29 19.30 16.36
CA ASP A 12 21.19 18.24 16.79
C ASP A 12 22.19 17.94 15.66
N THR A 13 23.47 18.20 15.92
CA THR A 13 24.57 18.03 14.95
C THR A 13 24.77 16.58 14.50
N TYR A 14 24.23 15.59 15.22
CA TYR A 14 24.24 14.18 14.83
C TYR A 14 22.92 13.74 14.17
N GLY A 15 21.92 14.61 14.16
CA GLY A 15 20.62 14.36 13.56
C GLY A 15 20.61 14.63 12.06
N LYS A 16 19.72 13.92 11.33
CA LYS A 16 19.41 14.23 9.94
C LYS A 16 18.40 15.38 9.87
N ASP A 17 18.46 16.15 8.80
CA ASP A 17 17.44 17.16 8.44
C ASP A 17 16.04 16.56 8.44
N VAL A 18 15.06 17.40 8.78
CA VAL A 18 13.66 17.02 8.92
C VAL A 18 12.88 17.53 7.71
N PHE A 19 12.20 16.60 7.04
CA PHE A 19 11.41 16.89 5.85
C PHE A 19 9.92 16.64 6.12
N LEU A 20 9.09 17.62 5.78
CA LEU A 20 7.65 17.59 6.01
C LEU A 20 6.89 18.05 4.77
N ILE A 21 5.73 17.49 4.53
CA ILE A 21 4.76 17.99 3.56
C ILE A 21 3.67 18.73 4.32
N PHE A 22 3.49 20.01 4.03
CA PHE A 22 2.34 20.78 4.51
C PHE A 22 1.24 20.76 3.46
N LYS A 23 0.04 20.33 3.88
CA LYS A 23 -1.17 20.31 3.06
C LYS A 23 -2.19 21.29 3.61
N ASN A 24 -2.72 22.12 2.72
CA ASN A 24 -3.86 23.00 2.95
C ASN A 24 -4.92 22.72 1.88
N GLY A 25 -6.12 22.38 2.31
CA GLY A 25 -7.26 22.02 1.47
C GLY A 25 -7.66 20.54 1.52
N ASP A 26 -6.89 19.67 2.16
CA ASP A 26 -7.19 18.23 2.26
C ASP A 26 -7.49 17.83 3.72
N ASP A 27 -8.49 16.99 3.94
CA ASP A 27 -8.81 16.47 5.26
C ASP A 27 -7.95 15.25 5.61
N LEU A 28 -6.90 15.46 6.39
CA LEU A 28 -5.95 14.41 6.77
C LEU A 28 -6.45 13.47 7.89
N ARG A 29 -7.65 13.66 8.43
CA ARG A 29 -8.20 12.78 9.48
C ARG A 29 -8.32 11.33 9.02
N GLN A 30 -8.59 11.12 7.74
CA GLN A 30 -8.66 9.80 7.11
C GLN A 30 -7.30 9.11 7.03
N ASP A 31 -6.27 9.85 6.57
CA ASP A 31 -4.89 9.37 6.55
C ASP A 31 -4.42 9.01 7.95
N MET A 32 -4.70 9.88 8.94
CA MET A 32 -4.38 9.62 10.34
C MET A 32 -5.00 8.32 10.85
N LEU A 33 -6.30 8.12 10.62
CA LEU A 33 -7.00 6.89 11.02
C LEU A 33 -6.38 5.67 10.34
N THR A 34 -6.17 5.73 9.03
CA THR A 34 -5.64 4.61 8.24
C THR A 34 -4.22 4.24 8.69
N LEU A 35 -3.34 5.22 8.84
CA LEU A 35 -1.98 5.03 9.33
C LEU A 35 -1.97 4.48 10.75
N GLN A 36 -2.88 4.94 11.62
CA GLN A 36 -3.01 4.41 12.96
C GLN A 36 -3.45 2.94 12.95
N MET A 37 -4.39 2.57 12.10
CA MET A 37 -4.79 1.17 11.93
C MET A 37 -3.64 0.32 11.38
N ILE A 38 -2.84 0.83 10.43
CA ILE A 38 -1.65 0.14 9.92
C ILE A 38 -0.61 -0.06 11.03
N ARG A 39 -0.39 0.91 11.93
CA ARG A 39 0.50 0.73 13.11
C ARG A 39 0.01 -0.37 14.05
N ILE A 40 -1.30 -0.44 14.26
CA ILE A 40 -1.90 -1.48 15.10
C ILE A 40 -1.73 -2.84 14.43
N MET A 41 -2.00 -2.96 13.13
CA MET A 41 -1.78 -4.19 12.35
C MET A 41 -0.31 -4.63 12.41
N ASP A 42 0.63 -3.71 12.21
CA ASP A 42 2.08 -3.97 12.30
C ASP A 42 2.48 -4.50 13.68
N ARG A 43 1.94 -3.92 14.76
CA ARG A 43 2.16 -4.44 16.12
C ARG A 43 1.58 -5.84 16.30
N LEU A 44 0.34 -6.07 15.87
CA LEU A 44 -0.32 -7.38 15.98
C LEU A 44 0.44 -8.48 15.23
N TRP A 45 1.02 -8.18 14.08
CA TRP A 45 1.87 -9.13 13.35
C TRP A 45 3.18 -9.40 14.08
N LYS A 46 3.85 -8.35 14.59
CA LYS A 46 5.09 -8.49 15.36
C LYS A 46 4.91 -9.28 16.65
N ASP A 47 3.77 -9.12 17.34
CA ASP A 47 3.43 -9.87 18.55
C ASP A 47 3.31 -11.39 18.27
N GLU A 48 3.01 -11.78 17.03
CA GLU A 48 2.95 -13.18 16.57
C GLU A 48 4.26 -13.62 15.85
N GLY A 49 5.33 -12.83 15.96
CA GLY A 49 6.63 -13.11 15.37
C GLY A 49 6.74 -12.83 13.86
N LEU A 50 5.77 -12.13 13.28
CA LEU A 50 5.73 -11.79 11.86
C LEU A 50 6.07 -10.31 11.64
N ASP A 51 7.33 -9.97 11.35
CA ASP A 51 7.73 -8.61 10.98
C ASP A 51 7.59 -8.38 9.46
N LEU A 52 6.51 -7.70 9.07
CA LEU A 52 6.22 -7.36 7.67
C LEU A 52 6.85 -6.04 7.22
N ARG A 53 7.77 -5.45 8.01
CA ARG A 53 8.57 -4.28 7.58
C ARG A 53 7.74 -3.07 7.17
N MET A 54 6.59 -2.86 7.82
CA MET A 54 5.64 -1.78 7.50
C MET A 54 6.23 -0.39 7.75
N ILE A 55 5.84 0.60 6.93
CA ILE A 55 6.21 2.02 7.10
C ILE A 55 4.95 2.87 7.30
N PRO A 56 4.36 2.90 8.51
CA PRO A 56 3.27 3.80 8.83
C PRO A 56 3.80 5.19 9.22
N TYR A 57 4.20 5.96 8.20
CA TYR A 57 4.69 7.34 8.33
C TYR A 57 3.72 8.23 9.14
N ARG A 58 4.23 9.33 9.70
CA ARG A 58 3.45 10.24 10.53
C ARG A 58 2.60 11.16 9.65
N CYS A 59 1.36 11.32 10.06
CA CYS A 59 0.40 12.24 9.46
C CYS A 59 -0.37 12.87 10.62
N MET A 60 -0.59 14.17 10.56
CA MET A 60 -1.28 14.92 11.61
C MET A 60 -2.10 16.05 11.01
N ALA A 61 -3.41 16.01 11.24
CA ALA A 61 -4.29 17.15 11.03
C ALA A 61 -4.00 18.20 12.11
N THR A 62 -3.70 19.42 11.69
CA THR A 62 -3.39 20.56 12.58
C THR A 62 -4.52 21.59 12.61
N GLY A 63 -5.50 21.47 11.72
CA GLY A 63 -6.69 22.30 11.66
C GLY A 63 -7.73 21.78 10.67
N HIS A 64 -8.74 22.58 10.38
CA HIS A 64 -9.76 22.21 9.38
C HIS A 64 -9.13 22.13 7.99
N ARG A 65 -9.03 20.91 7.43
CA ARG A 65 -8.43 20.64 6.11
C ARG A 65 -6.98 21.12 5.98
N VAL A 66 -6.26 21.14 7.10
CA VAL A 66 -4.84 21.54 7.17
C VAL A 66 -4.10 20.49 7.99
N GLY A 67 -2.90 20.12 7.54
CA GLY A 67 -2.06 19.19 8.28
C GLY A 67 -0.67 19.00 7.71
N LEU A 68 0.07 18.14 8.39
CA LEU A 68 1.47 17.81 8.12
C LEU A 68 1.62 16.31 7.88
N ILE A 69 2.50 15.96 6.95
CA ILE A 69 2.86 14.58 6.62
C ILE A 69 4.38 14.45 6.70
N GLU A 70 4.87 13.40 7.34
CA GLU A 70 6.28 13.03 7.36
C GLU A 70 6.73 12.60 5.97
N VAL A 71 7.85 13.15 5.51
CA VAL A 71 8.53 12.65 4.32
C VAL A 71 9.37 11.44 4.71
N VAL A 72 9.14 10.32 4.03
CA VAL A 72 10.00 9.14 4.15
C VAL A 72 11.22 9.35 3.24
N PRO A 73 12.45 9.44 3.79
CA PRO A 73 13.64 9.66 2.98
C PRO A 73 13.97 8.42 2.14
N ASP A 74 14.78 8.64 1.10
CA ASP A 74 15.28 7.60 0.21
C ASP A 74 14.15 6.77 -0.43
N ALA A 75 13.02 7.41 -0.73
CA ALA A 75 11.84 6.77 -1.30
C ALA A 75 11.38 7.51 -2.55
N ASP A 76 10.87 6.77 -3.52
CA ASP A 76 10.22 7.35 -4.69
C ASP A 76 8.94 6.59 -5.06
N THR A 77 8.04 7.26 -5.78
CA THR A 77 6.81 6.64 -6.30
C THR A 77 7.16 5.67 -7.41
N ILE A 78 6.36 4.60 -7.56
CA ILE A 78 6.53 3.67 -8.68
C ILE A 78 6.40 4.40 -10.03
N ALA A 79 5.52 5.40 -10.12
CA ALA A 79 5.36 6.21 -11.32
C ALA A 79 6.67 6.92 -11.70
N ASN A 80 7.35 7.55 -10.75
CA ASN A 80 8.62 8.23 -10.98
C ASN A 80 9.73 7.23 -11.34
N ILE A 81 9.83 6.10 -10.62
CA ILE A 81 10.80 5.03 -10.92
C ILE A 81 10.63 4.52 -12.35
N GLN A 82 9.39 4.26 -12.77
CA GLN A 82 9.09 3.83 -14.14
C GLN A 82 9.49 4.90 -15.16
N LYS A 83 9.19 6.17 -14.89
CA LYS A 83 9.56 7.30 -15.74
C LYS A 83 11.08 7.45 -15.89
N GLU A 84 11.82 7.38 -14.78
CA GLU A 84 13.28 7.47 -14.73
C GLU A 84 13.94 6.35 -15.54
N LYS A 85 13.43 5.12 -15.44
CA LYS A 85 13.95 3.95 -16.19
C LYS A 85 13.50 3.88 -17.65
N GLY A 86 12.92 4.96 -18.18
CA GLY A 86 12.63 5.13 -19.60
C GLY A 86 11.37 4.40 -20.08
N PHE A 87 10.30 4.42 -19.27
CA PHE A 87 9.04 3.81 -19.66
C PHE A 87 8.36 4.60 -20.80
N THR A 88 8.50 4.11 -22.04
CA THR A 88 7.68 4.52 -23.20
C THR A 88 6.40 3.68 -23.28
N ALA A 89 5.41 4.04 -24.12
CA ALA A 89 4.18 3.26 -24.31
C ALA A 89 4.43 1.78 -24.76
N THR A 90 5.61 1.48 -25.31
CA THR A 90 6.08 0.12 -25.65
C THR A 90 6.80 -0.59 -24.48
N SER A 91 7.08 0.11 -23.38
CA SER A 91 7.83 -0.34 -22.21
C SER A 91 6.99 -0.89 -21.06
N ALA A 92 5.66 -0.96 -21.21
CA ALA A 92 4.77 -1.71 -20.30
C ALA A 92 5.13 -3.20 -20.16
N PHE A 93 6.03 -3.67 -21.02
CA PHE A 93 6.56 -5.01 -21.10
C PHE A 93 8.05 -5.10 -20.72
N LYS A 94 8.72 -3.98 -20.42
CA LYS A 94 10.08 -3.99 -19.85
C LYS A 94 9.99 -4.39 -18.39
N LYS A 95 10.01 -5.71 -18.18
CA LYS A 95 10.10 -6.35 -16.87
C LYS A 95 11.20 -5.70 -16.05
N GLY A 96 10.88 -5.34 -14.81
CA GLY A 96 11.91 -5.04 -13.81
C GLY A 96 12.45 -3.61 -13.82
N SER A 97 11.64 -2.61 -14.20
CA SER A 97 11.97 -1.19 -13.97
C SER A 97 12.32 -0.93 -12.50
N ILE A 98 11.46 -1.40 -11.59
CA ILE A 98 11.66 -1.33 -10.14
C ILE A 98 12.86 -2.17 -9.71
N LEU A 99 13.05 -3.38 -10.26
CA LEU A 99 14.21 -4.21 -9.93
C LEU A 99 15.52 -3.55 -10.39
N SER A 100 15.54 -2.90 -11.55
CA SER A 100 16.69 -2.14 -12.05
C SER A 100 17.00 -0.98 -11.12
N TRP A 101 15.98 -0.23 -10.70
CA TRP A 101 16.15 0.86 -9.73
C TRP A 101 16.68 0.36 -8.38
N LEU A 102 16.22 -0.81 -7.91
CA LEU A 102 16.79 -1.44 -6.71
C LEU A 102 18.24 -1.86 -6.93
N LYS A 103 18.62 -2.39 -8.10
CA LYS A 103 20.02 -2.74 -8.43
C LYS A 103 20.95 -1.53 -8.43
N ASP A 104 20.48 -0.38 -8.89
CA ASP A 104 21.29 0.83 -8.90
C ASP A 104 21.65 1.33 -7.49
N HIS A 105 20.77 1.05 -6.51
CA HIS A 105 20.98 1.40 -5.10
C HIS A 105 21.57 0.25 -4.26
N ASN A 106 21.57 -0.97 -4.79
CA ASN A 106 22.03 -2.19 -4.12
C ASN A 106 22.88 -3.01 -5.11
N PRO A 107 24.16 -2.61 -5.33
CA PRO A 107 24.96 -3.11 -6.45
C PRO A 107 25.48 -4.54 -6.25
N ASP A 108 25.59 -5.00 -5.01
CA ASP A 108 26.03 -6.35 -4.68
C ASP A 108 24.84 -7.31 -4.47
N ASP A 109 25.05 -8.60 -4.73
CA ASP A 109 24.00 -9.62 -4.65
C ASP A 109 23.41 -9.74 -3.23
N ILE A 110 24.20 -9.45 -2.19
CA ILE A 110 23.76 -9.55 -0.79
C ILE A 110 22.80 -8.40 -0.47
N SER A 111 23.16 -7.15 -0.79
CA SER A 111 22.29 -5.99 -0.60
C SER A 111 21.04 -6.08 -1.47
N LEU A 112 21.16 -6.50 -2.73
CA LEU A 112 20.01 -6.68 -3.60
C LEU A 112 19.06 -7.78 -3.09
N SER A 113 19.60 -8.91 -2.63
CA SER A 113 18.79 -9.97 -2.04
C SER A 113 18.08 -9.50 -0.76
N ARG A 114 18.73 -8.65 0.05
CA ARG A 114 18.12 -8.03 1.22
C ARG A 114 17.00 -7.07 0.83
N ALA A 115 17.22 -6.22 -0.18
CA ALA A 115 16.20 -5.31 -0.67
C ALA A 115 14.98 -6.05 -1.26
N ALA A 116 15.20 -7.15 -1.99
CA ALA A 116 14.12 -7.99 -2.47
C ALA A 116 13.33 -8.65 -1.33
N GLU A 117 13.99 -9.02 -0.22
CA GLU A 117 13.34 -9.55 0.99
C GLU A 117 12.50 -8.48 1.71
N GLU A 118 13.07 -7.28 1.92
CA GLU A 118 12.34 -6.12 2.48
C GLU A 118 11.12 -5.78 1.62
N PHE A 119 11.26 -5.80 0.28
CA PHE A 119 10.17 -5.61 -0.65
C PHE A 119 9.09 -6.69 -0.50
N THR A 120 9.49 -7.96 -0.40
CA THR A 120 8.57 -9.09 -0.29
C THR A 120 7.74 -9.04 0.98
N LEU A 121 8.37 -8.76 2.13
CA LEU A 121 7.71 -8.66 3.43
C LEU A 121 6.74 -7.46 3.49
N SER A 122 7.21 -6.28 3.09
CA SER A 122 6.40 -5.06 3.08
C SER A 122 5.25 -5.12 2.08
N CYS A 123 5.49 -5.68 0.89
CA CYS A 123 4.44 -5.94 -0.09
C CYS A 123 3.37 -6.87 0.49
N ALA A 124 3.74 -7.95 1.17
CA ALA A 124 2.78 -8.86 1.79
C ALA A 124 1.93 -8.15 2.86
N GLY A 125 2.56 -7.35 3.72
CA GLY A 125 1.86 -6.55 4.73
C GLY A 125 0.89 -5.53 4.13
N TYR A 126 1.31 -4.75 3.14
CA TYR A 126 0.42 -3.79 2.48
C TYR A 126 -0.67 -4.44 1.62
N CYS A 127 -0.41 -5.59 0.97
CA CYS A 127 -1.45 -6.36 0.29
C CYS A 127 -2.59 -6.74 1.25
N VAL A 128 -2.25 -7.25 2.43
CA VAL A 128 -3.25 -7.65 3.43
C VAL A 128 -3.90 -6.45 4.10
N ALA A 129 -3.13 -5.44 4.50
CA ALA A 129 -3.68 -4.23 5.12
C ALA A 129 -4.67 -3.50 4.20
N THR A 130 -4.30 -3.30 2.94
CA THR A 130 -5.16 -2.59 1.97
C THR A 130 -6.39 -3.39 1.59
N TYR A 131 -6.29 -4.72 1.53
CA TYR A 131 -7.43 -5.62 1.36
C TYR A 131 -8.41 -5.49 2.53
N VAL A 132 -7.92 -5.63 3.77
CA VAL A 132 -8.76 -5.59 4.99
C VAL A 132 -9.40 -4.22 5.19
N LEU A 133 -8.63 -3.15 5.02
CA LEU A 133 -9.11 -1.77 5.21
C LEU A 133 -9.93 -1.24 4.02
N GLY A 134 -9.97 -1.97 2.91
CA GLY A 134 -10.68 -1.55 1.71
C GLY A 134 -10.16 -0.25 1.11
N ILE A 135 -8.83 -0.09 1.11
CA ILE A 135 -8.17 1.10 0.59
C ILE A 135 -8.31 1.13 -0.93
N ALA A 136 -8.91 2.18 -1.44
CA ALA A 136 -9.17 2.37 -2.86
C ALA A 136 -8.05 3.11 -3.59
N ASP A 137 -8.21 3.28 -4.91
CA ASP A 137 -7.39 4.17 -5.74
C ASP A 137 -5.88 3.91 -5.65
N ARG A 138 -5.50 2.64 -5.69
CA ARG A 138 -4.10 2.20 -5.63
C ARG A 138 -3.50 2.14 -7.04
N HIS A 139 -2.95 3.28 -7.46
CA HIS A 139 -2.14 3.43 -8.68
C HIS A 139 -0.66 3.69 -8.36
N SER A 140 0.18 3.72 -9.39
CA SER A 140 1.64 3.85 -9.32
C SER A 140 2.14 5.11 -8.58
N ASP A 141 1.38 6.21 -8.55
CA ASP A 141 1.73 7.40 -7.76
C ASP A 141 1.48 7.23 -6.24
N ASN A 142 0.56 6.34 -5.86
CA ASN A 142 0.15 6.16 -4.46
C ASN A 142 0.88 5.01 -3.75
N ILE A 143 1.92 4.47 -4.39
CA ILE A 143 2.76 3.41 -3.87
C ILE A 143 4.21 3.83 -4.09
N MET A 144 4.96 3.82 -3.01
CA MET A 144 6.35 4.23 -2.95
C MET A 144 7.24 3.06 -2.56
N VAL A 145 8.49 3.10 -3.00
CA VAL A 145 9.52 2.11 -2.69
C VAL A 145 10.75 2.85 -2.19
N LYS A 146 11.29 2.39 -1.06
CA LYS A 146 12.57 2.87 -0.54
C LYS A 146 13.74 2.22 -1.27
N THR A 147 14.89 2.88 -1.29
CA THR A 147 16.13 2.35 -1.86
C THR A 147 16.57 1.03 -1.21
N ASN A 148 16.21 0.81 0.06
CA ASN A 148 16.44 -0.45 0.78
C ASN A 148 15.41 -1.56 0.46
N GLY A 149 14.48 -1.33 -0.46
CA GLY A 149 13.47 -2.29 -0.90
C GLY A 149 12.11 -2.20 -0.21
N GLN A 150 11.97 -1.51 0.93
CA GLN A 150 10.68 -1.44 1.63
C GLN A 150 9.62 -0.71 0.79
N LEU A 151 8.50 -1.37 0.54
CA LEU A 151 7.32 -0.83 -0.14
C LEU A 151 6.34 -0.24 0.87
N PHE A 152 5.75 0.90 0.55
CA PHE A 152 4.68 1.47 1.36
C PHE A 152 3.66 2.26 0.53
N HIS A 153 2.44 2.32 1.02
CA HIS A 153 1.33 3.04 0.38
C HIS A 153 1.21 4.43 0.98
N VAL A 154 0.84 5.41 0.14
CA VAL A 154 0.60 6.81 0.54
C VAL A 154 -0.76 7.29 0.05
N ASP A 155 -1.25 8.43 0.57
CA ASP A 155 -2.52 9.05 0.19
C ASP A 155 -3.73 8.12 0.38
N PHE A 156 -4.28 8.09 1.60
CA PHE A 156 -5.35 7.17 2.00
C PHE A 156 -6.75 7.77 1.92
N GLY A 157 -7.00 8.68 0.97
CA GLY A 157 -8.24 9.46 0.92
C GLY A 157 -9.55 8.71 0.69
N HIS A 158 -9.53 7.38 0.53
CA HIS A 158 -10.73 6.55 0.37
C HIS A 158 -10.53 5.15 0.99
N ILE A 159 -11.29 4.85 2.05
CA ILE A 159 -11.23 3.59 2.81
C ILE A 159 -12.59 2.90 2.91
N LEU A 160 -12.62 1.67 3.46
CA LEU A 160 -13.82 0.85 3.70
C LEU A 160 -14.68 0.62 2.45
N GLY A 161 -14.06 0.64 1.28
CA GLY A 161 -14.75 0.39 0.02
C GLY A 161 -15.78 1.47 -0.38
N LYS A 162 -15.72 2.69 0.18
CA LYS A 162 -16.44 3.84 -0.39
C LYS A 162 -15.72 4.35 -1.63
N PHE A 163 -15.85 3.58 -2.71
CA PHE A 163 -15.32 3.94 -4.02
C PHE A 163 -16.17 5.05 -4.63
N LYS A 164 -15.55 5.98 -5.37
CA LYS A 164 -16.29 6.91 -6.24
C LYS A 164 -17.08 6.09 -7.26
N GLU A 165 -18.40 6.00 -7.10
CA GLU A 165 -19.30 5.55 -8.16
C GLU A 165 -19.18 6.55 -9.32
N LYS A 166 -18.46 6.17 -10.37
CA LYS A 166 -18.50 6.93 -11.62
C LYS A 166 -19.57 6.28 -12.50
N PHE A 167 -20.69 6.97 -12.69
CA PHE A 167 -21.82 6.54 -13.54
C PHE A 167 -22.56 5.26 -13.10
N GLY A 168 -22.65 4.96 -11.80
CA GLY A 168 -23.44 3.82 -11.30
C GLY A 168 -22.84 2.42 -11.55
N PHE A 169 -21.64 2.35 -12.13
CA PHE A 169 -20.88 1.10 -12.27
C PHE A 169 -19.83 0.98 -11.17
N LYS A 170 -19.93 -0.06 -10.34
CA LYS A 170 -18.85 -0.45 -9.43
C LYS A 170 -17.65 -0.90 -10.28
N ARG A 171 -16.54 -0.15 -10.25
CA ARG A 171 -15.28 -0.60 -10.87
C ARG A 171 -14.92 -1.99 -10.32
N GLU A 172 -14.58 -2.93 -11.20
CA GLU A 172 -14.14 -4.29 -10.83
C GLU A 172 -13.05 -4.22 -9.74
N ARG A 173 -13.30 -4.88 -8.60
CA ARG A 173 -12.43 -4.94 -7.43
C ARG A 173 -11.27 -5.88 -7.73
N VAL A 174 -10.05 -5.36 -7.85
CA VAL A 174 -8.86 -6.19 -7.62
C VAL A 174 -8.63 -6.19 -6.11
N PRO A 175 -8.66 -7.35 -5.42
CA PRO A 175 -8.69 -7.38 -3.95
C PRO A 175 -7.46 -6.76 -3.29
N PHE A 176 -6.30 -6.80 -3.95
CA PHE A 176 -5.12 -6.01 -3.60
C PHE A 176 -4.23 -5.84 -4.82
N VAL A 177 -3.37 -4.83 -4.81
CA VAL A 177 -2.46 -4.54 -5.91
C VAL A 177 -1.32 -5.55 -5.92
N LEU A 178 -1.28 -6.39 -6.94
CA LEU A 178 -0.15 -7.25 -7.25
C LEU A 178 0.14 -7.14 -8.75
N THR A 179 1.14 -6.34 -9.11
CA THR A 179 1.53 -6.13 -10.51
C THR A 179 2.55 -7.16 -10.97
N HIS A 180 2.76 -7.27 -12.28
CA HIS A 180 3.80 -8.13 -12.83
C HIS A 180 5.21 -7.75 -12.36
N ASP A 181 5.48 -6.45 -12.19
CA ASP A 181 6.77 -5.97 -11.70
C ASP A 181 7.01 -6.39 -10.24
N PHE A 182 5.97 -6.41 -9.41
CA PHE A 182 6.08 -6.86 -8.02
C PHE A 182 6.40 -8.35 -7.96
N ILE A 183 5.67 -9.14 -8.75
CA ILE A 183 5.91 -10.57 -8.88
C ILE A 183 7.36 -10.80 -9.32
N TYR A 184 7.86 -10.04 -10.29
CA TYR A 184 9.22 -10.19 -10.80
C TYR A 184 10.30 -9.91 -9.74
N ILE A 185 10.08 -8.95 -8.83
CA ILE A 185 10.99 -8.70 -7.69
C ILE A 185 10.92 -9.83 -6.68
N ILE A 186 9.70 -10.23 -6.28
CA ILE A 186 9.44 -11.29 -5.30
C ILE A 186 10.08 -12.60 -5.75
N THR A 187 9.96 -12.95 -7.03
CA THR A 187 10.56 -14.16 -7.58
C THR A 187 12.03 -14.01 -7.95
N LYS A 188 12.65 -12.84 -7.71
CA LYS A 188 14.02 -12.51 -8.14
C LYS A 188 14.25 -12.80 -9.62
N GLY A 189 13.24 -12.55 -10.44
CA GLY A 189 13.23 -12.80 -11.88
C GLY A 189 12.83 -14.21 -12.31
N GLN A 190 12.55 -15.12 -11.38
CA GLN A 190 12.06 -16.48 -11.65
C GLN A 190 10.55 -16.51 -11.93
N THR A 191 10.02 -17.70 -12.23
CA THR A 191 8.59 -17.89 -12.51
C THR A 191 7.73 -17.86 -11.24
N GLN A 192 6.41 -17.71 -11.39
CA GLN A 192 5.43 -17.76 -10.28
C GLN A 192 5.36 -19.13 -9.58
N ARG A 193 5.96 -20.19 -10.14
CA ARG A 193 6.08 -21.52 -9.50
C ARG A 193 7.29 -21.62 -8.56
N SER A 194 8.00 -20.51 -8.34
CA SER A 194 9.18 -20.45 -7.48
C SER A 194 8.82 -20.61 -5.99
N GLN A 195 9.80 -21.02 -5.21
CA GLN A 195 9.67 -21.17 -3.75
C GLN A 195 9.45 -19.81 -3.09
N GLU A 196 10.05 -18.76 -3.65
CA GLU A 196 9.95 -17.38 -3.24
C GLU A 196 8.51 -16.85 -3.33
N PHE A 197 7.83 -17.13 -4.44
CA PHE A 197 6.43 -16.76 -4.59
C PHE A 197 5.52 -17.50 -3.59
N SER A 198 5.82 -18.78 -3.35
CA SER A 198 5.10 -19.58 -2.35
C SER A 198 5.29 -19.01 -0.94
N ARG A 199 6.50 -18.54 -0.60
CA ARG A 199 6.81 -17.88 0.68
C ARG A 199 6.06 -16.55 0.81
N PHE A 200 6.01 -15.74 -0.25
CA PHE A 200 5.20 -14.52 -0.28
C PHE A 200 3.71 -14.80 -0.03
N GLN A 201 3.14 -15.82 -0.69
CA GLN A 201 1.76 -16.23 -0.45
C GLN A 201 1.55 -16.66 1.02
N GLN A 202 2.48 -17.43 1.59
CA GLN A 202 2.42 -17.81 3.00
C GLN A 202 2.44 -16.61 3.95
N TYR A 203 3.24 -15.58 3.66
CA TYR A 203 3.23 -14.34 4.45
C TYR A 203 1.87 -13.64 4.41
N CYS A 204 1.28 -13.51 3.21
CA CYS A 204 -0.06 -12.94 3.06
C CYS A 204 -1.12 -13.76 3.83
N GLU A 205 -1.07 -15.08 3.75
CA GLU A 205 -1.99 -15.98 4.47
C GLU A 205 -1.85 -15.85 5.99
N GLN A 206 -0.63 -15.88 6.52
CA GLN A 206 -0.38 -15.73 7.96
C GLN A 206 -0.82 -14.35 8.45
N ALA A 207 -0.46 -13.29 7.74
CA ALA A 207 -0.83 -11.93 8.08
C ALA A 207 -2.35 -11.75 8.12
N PHE A 208 -3.09 -12.29 7.14
CA PHE A 208 -4.55 -12.24 7.12
C PHE A 208 -5.15 -12.99 8.32
N MET A 209 -4.66 -14.20 8.62
CA MET A 209 -5.17 -15.01 9.72
C MET A 209 -4.91 -14.37 11.10
N ILE A 210 -3.76 -13.70 11.28
CA ILE A 210 -3.46 -12.92 12.49
C ILE A 210 -4.48 -11.80 12.67
N LEU A 211 -4.72 -10.98 11.62
CA LEU A 211 -5.70 -9.90 11.69
C LEU A 211 -7.11 -10.41 11.94
N ARG A 212 -7.49 -11.51 11.29
CA ARG A 212 -8.81 -12.14 11.48
C ARG A 212 -9.05 -12.56 12.92
N ARG A 213 -8.08 -13.20 13.58
CA ARG A 213 -8.17 -13.56 15.01
C ARG A 213 -8.37 -12.34 15.91
N ARG A 214 -7.91 -11.16 15.47
CA ARG A 214 -8.09 -9.86 16.15
C ARG A 214 -9.20 -9.00 15.54
N GLY A 215 -10.07 -9.57 14.71
CA GLY A 215 -11.13 -8.85 14.00
C GLY A 215 -12.05 -8.01 14.89
N PRO A 216 -12.53 -8.51 16.05
CA PRO A 216 -13.35 -7.72 16.97
C PRO A 216 -12.66 -6.43 17.46
N LEU A 217 -11.33 -6.47 17.68
CA LEU A 217 -10.55 -5.28 18.06
C LEU A 217 -10.53 -4.28 16.90
N VAL A 218 -10.22 -4.74 15.68
CA VAL A 218 -10.19 -3.89 14.48
C VAL A 218 -11.54 -3.19 14.27
N ILE A 219 -12.64 -3.94 14.37
CA ILE A 219 -14.00 -3.39 14.22
C ILE A 219 -14.32 -2.39 15.32
N SER A 220 -13.97 -2.68 16.57
CA SER A 220 -14.23 -1.78 17.71
C SER A 220 -13.49 -0.45 17.57
N LEU A 221 -12.25 -0.48 17.08
CA LEU A 221 -11.46 0.73 16.81
C LEU A 221 -12.13 1.62 15.76
N PHE A 222 -12.66 1.04 14.68
CA PHE A 222 -13.44 1.78 13.69
C PHE A 222 -14.78 2.26 14.24
N ALA A 223 -15.47 1.46 15.07
CA ALA A 223 -16.74 1.85 15.68
C ALA A 223 -16.60 3.12 16.55
N MET A 224 -15.51 3.24 17.31
CA MET A 224 -15.23 4.45 18.11
C MET A 224 -15.04 5.71 17.26
N MET A 225 -14.70 5.56 15.98
CA MET A 225 -14.43 6.67 15.05
C MET A 225 -15.68 7.15 14.30
N LEU A 226 -16.84 6.49 14.43
CA LEU A 226 -18.08 6.89 13.77
C LEU A 226 -18.53 8.32 14.12
N SER A 227 -18.22 8.77 15.34
CA SER A 227 -18.62 10.10 15.82
C SER A 227 -17.69 11.24 15.37
N THR A 228 -16.59 10.95 14.66
CA THR A 228 -15.56 11.96 14.35
C THR A 228 -15.83 12.75 13.07
N GLY A 229 -16.95 12.48 12.38
CA GLY A 229 -17.32 13.18 11.14
C GLY A 229 -16.35 12.92 9.98
N ILE A 230 -15.80 11.71 9.90
CA ILE A 230 -15.06 11.21 8.73
C ILE A 230 -16.12 10.72 7.71
N PRO A 231 -16.18 11.28 6.48
CA PRO A 231 -17.24 10.94 5.52
C PRO A 231 -17.36 9.44 5.17
N GLU A 232 -16.21 8.77 5.15
CA GLU A 232 -16.03 7.36 4.78
C GLU A 232 -16.44 6.42 5.92
N LEU A 233 -16.69 6.96 7.11
CA LEU A 233 -17.06 6.24 8.31
C LEU A 233 -18.17 7.02 9.04
N SER A 234 -19.37 6.94 8.49
CA SER A 234 -20.52 7.73 8.91
C SER A 234 -21.67 6.88 9.46
N SER A 235 -21.63 5.56 9.28
CA SER A 235 -22.67 4.66 9.79
C SER A 235 -22.11 3.30 10.18
N GLU A 236 -22.82 2.56 11.04
CA GLU A 236 -22.46 1.18 11.39
C GLU A 236 -22.39 0.25 10.17
N LYS A 237 -23.13 0.56 9.09
CA LYS A 237 -23.07 -0.20 7.83
C LYS A 237 -21.68 -0.14 7.20
N ASP A 238 -20.92 0.92 7.45
CA ASP A 238 -19.54 1.03 6.95
C ASP A 238 -18.61 0.01 7.64
N LEU A 239 -18.96 -0.46 8.85
CA LEU A 239 -18.24 -1.50 9.56
C LEU A 239 -18.51 -2.90 9.02
N ASP A 240 -19.63 -3.10 8.32
CA ASP A 240 -19.95 -4.40 7.72
C ASP A 240 -18.91 -4.80 6.67
N TYR A 241 -18.28 -3.83 6.00
CA TYR A 241 -17.15 -4.09 5.11
C TYR A 241 -16.03 -4.89 5.80
N LEU A 242 -15.67 -4.52 7.04
CA LEU A 242 -14.63 -5.20 7.80
C LEU A 242 -15.07 -6.61 8.20
N ARG A 243 -16.34 -6.78 8.59
CA ARG A 243 -16.92 -8.09 8.95
C ARG A 243 -16.90 -9.04 7.76
N GLU A 244 -17.36 -8.58 6.61
CA GLU A 244 -17.40 -9.32 5.35
C GLU A 244 -16.00 -9.66 4.84
N THR A 245 -15.06 -8.71 4.95
CA THR A 245 -13.70 -8.89 4.43
C THR A 245 -12.85 -9.82 5.31
N LEU A 246 -13.03 -9.76 6.63
CA LEU A 246 -12.37 -10.67 7.57
C LEU A 246 -13.06 -12.04 7.67
N VAL A 247 -14.28 -12.16 7.14
CA VAL A 247 -15.03 -13.42 7.03
C VAL A 247 -15.14 -14.11 8.40
N LEU A 248 -15.57 -13.33 9.40
CA LEU A 248 -15.56 -13.73 10.82
C LEU A 248 -16.55 -14.86 11.15
N ASP A 249 -17.57 -15.03 10.30
CA ASP A 249 -18.59 -16.06 10.38
C ASP A 249 -18.13 -17.45 9.90
N MET A 250 -17.06 -17.52 9.10
CA MET A 250 -16.51 -18.80 8.62
C MET A 250 -15.55 -19.45 9.63
N SER A 251 -15.27 -20.75 9.46
CA SER A 251 -14.17 -21.41 10.18
C SER A 251 -12.81 -20.89 9.71
N GLU A 252 -11.75 -21.09 10.49
CA GLU A 252 -10.39 -20.67 10.09
C GLU A 252 -9.96 -21.27 8.74
N GLN A 253 -10.26 -22.55 8.52
CA GLN A 253 -10.00 -23.22 7.24
C GLN A 253 -10.83 -22.62 6.09
N GLY A 254 -12.09 -22.26 6.36
CA GLY A 254 -12.97 -21.61 5.40
C GLY A 254 -12.48 -20.23 5.01
N ALA A 255 -12.10 -19.41 5.99
CA ALA A 255 -11.56 -18.08 5.79
C ALA A 255 -10.22 -18.11 5.02
N LEU A 256 -9.34 -19.06 5.33
CA LEU A 256 -8.09 -19.24 4.58
C LEU A 256 -8.35 -19.61 3.11
N LYS A 257 -9.30 -20.53 2.86
CA LYS A 257 -9.71 -20.87 1.48
C LYS A 257 -10.30 -19.66 0.75
N HIS A 258 -11.12 -18.85 1.43
CA HIS A 258 -11.66 -17.61 0.88
C HIS A 258 -10.53 -16.64 0.49
N PHE A 259 -9.59 -16.39 1.40
CA PHE A 259 -8.45 -15.50 1.14
C PHE A 259 -7.59 -16.00 -0.02
N ARG A 260 -7.29 -17.30 -0.09
CA ARG A 260 -6.58 -17.92 -1.22
C ARG A 260 -7.29 -17.70 -2.56
N ALA A 261 -8.62 -17.81 -2.59
CA ALA A 261 -9.39 -17.54 -3.81
C ALA A 261 -9.22 -16.08 -4.25
N LYS A 262 -9.28 -15.13 -3.32
CA LYS A 262 -9.01 -13.70 -3.59
C LYS A 262 -7.58 -13.43 -4.02
N PHE A 263 -6.62 -14.15 -3.45
CA PHE A 263 -5.22 -14.06 -3.84
C PHE A 263 -5.01 -14.53 -5.29
N VAL A 264 -5.61 -15.65 -5.68
CA VAL A 264 -5.57 -16.15 -7.07
C VAL A 264 -6.28 -15.20 -8.04
N GLU A 265 -7.40 -14.60 -7.62
CA GLU A 265 -8.11 -13.57 -8.39
C GLU A 265 -7.20 -12.35 -8.66
N ALA A 266 -6.47 -11.87 -7.65
CA ALA A 266 -5.50 -10.78 -7.81
C ALA A 266 -4.40 -11.13 -8.81
N ILE A 267 -3.82 -12.34 -8.73
CA ILE A 267 -2.78 -12.79 -9.68
C ILE A 267 -3.32 -12.83 -11.10
N ARG A 268 -4.51 -13.39 -11.33
CA ARG A 268 -5.11 -13.45 -12.68
C ARG A 268 -5.34 -12.05 -13.26
N ASN A 269 -5.67 -11.09 -12.41
CA ASN A 269 -5.90 -9.70 -12.78
C ASN A 269 -4.63 -8.81 -12.71
N SER A 270 -3.46 -9.37 -12.40
CA SER A 270 -2.20 -8.62 -12.28
C SER A 270 -1.83 -7.90 -13.59
N TRP A 271 -2.14 -8.51 -14.75
CA TRP A 271 -1.91 -7.91 -16.06
C TRP A 271 -2.83 -6.72 -16.31
N LYS A 272 -4.13 -6.88 -16.02
CA LYS A 272 -5.12 -5.78 -16.09
C LYS A 272 -4.70 -4.62 -15.19
N THR A 273 -4.19 -4.93 -13.99
CA THR A 273 -3.71 -3.92 -13.04
C THR A 273 -2.51 -3.13 -13.59
N SER A 274 -1.51 -3.82 -14.14
CA SER A 274 -0.37 -3.20 -14.82
C SER A 274 -0.80 -2.29 -15.99
N LEU A 275 -1.77 -2.72 -16.81
CA LEU A 275 -2.32 -1.91 -17.90
C LEU A 275 -3.07 -0.67 -17.39
N ASN A 276 -3.86 -0.81 -16.33
CA ASN A 276 -4.58 0.31 -15.73
C ASN A 276 -3.62 1.37 -15.19
N TRP A 277 -2.50 0.95 -14.57
CA TRP A 277 -1.46 1.87 -14.10
C TRP A 277 -0.76 2.59 -15.24
N MET A 278 -0.47 1.89 -16.33
CA MET A 278 0.08 2.52 -17.54
C MET A 278 -0.88 3.59 -18.08
N ALA A 279 -2.17 3.26 -18.23
CA ALA A 279 -3.17 4.20 -18.72
C ALA A 279 -3.26 5.44 -17.82
N HIS A 280 -3.13 5.26 -16.50
CA HIS A 280 -3.07 6.35 -15.53
C HIS A 280 -1.85 7.26 -15.75
N ASN A 281 -0.66 6.69 -15.86
CA ASN A 281 0.58 7.45 -16.10
C ASN A 281 0.52 8.23 -17.42
N LEU A 282 0.06 7.60 -18.52
CA LEU A 282 -0.08 8.25 -19.83
C LEU A 282 -1.09 9.40 -19.82
N ALA A 283 -2.24 9.21 -19.16
CA ALA A 283 -3.25 10.26 -19.03
C ALA A 283 -2.75 11.46 -18.20
N LYS A 284 -1.78 11.25 -17.31
CA LYS A 284 -1.13 12.30 -16.52
C LYS A 284 -0.10 13.08 -17.35
N ASP A 285 0.75 12.38 -18.11
CA ASP A 285 1.72 13.04 -18.99
C ASP A 285 1.02 13.94 -20.01
N ASN A 286 -0.08 13.50 -20.62
CA ASN A 286 -0.88 14.33 -21.55
C ASN A 286 -1.51 15.57 -20.89
N LYS A 287 -1.75 15.56 -19.57
CA LYS A 287 -2.30 16.72 -18.84
C LYS A 287 -1.23 17.71 -18.37
N MET A 288 0.05 17.33 -18.42
CA MET A 288 1.16 18.22 -18.09
C MET A 288 1.75 18.93 -19.33
N SER A 289 1.36 18.47 -20.53
CA SER A 289 1.76 19.03 -21.82
C SER A 289 0.79 20.07 -22.40
N ASP A 290 -0.31 20.35 -21.71
CA ASP A 290 -1.28 21.42 -22.00
C ASP A 290 -1.22 22.51 -20.90
#